data_AF-U1P9X5-F1
#
_entry.id   AF-U1P9X5-F1
#
_cell.length_a   1.000
_cell.length_b   1.000
_cell.length_c   1.000
_cell.angle_alpha   90.00
_cell.angle_beta   90.00
_cell.angle_gamma   90.00
#
_symmetry.space_group_name_H-M   'P 1'
#
loop_
_entity.id
_entity.type
_entity.pdbx_description
1 polymer ?
#
loop_
_entity_poly.entity_id
_entity_poly.type
_entity_poly.pdbx_seq_one_letter_code
_entity_poly.pdbx_strand_id
1 'polypeptide(L)'
;MMTASAPSIQTTHVGSLPRSPRLRELLTGDDTDTNKTDTTAAFEEAVTTAVRTVVGRQAAIGLDIANDGEQSRVAYSVDATTRLSGFSNGTVEREWPADLDAFPDYGEALLGASDTIGGPVAVGPIEYTDSTALKRELTRFPDATAAEGVSFPGRFHTAPSPGAVLRFTETDHHDTPEAYVFDLADALATEYELVAETGATLQIDAPDLLAGFTLTYKDDSVAQFRERVATHVEALNQA
;
A
#
# COMPACT_ATOMS: atom_id res chain seq x y z
N MET A 1 12.76 46.44 -1.34
CA MET A 1 11.88 45.52 -0.60
C MET A 1 11.56 44.37 -1.54
N MET A 2 12.09 43.18 -1.29
CA MET A 2 11.59 41.97 -1.95
C MET A 2 10.20 41.70 -1.38
N THR A 3 9.17 41.86 -2.19
CA THR A 3 7.83 41.39 -1.86
C THR A 3 7.91 39.88 -1.77
N ALA A 4 7.67 39.32 -0.59
CA ALA A 4 7.51 37.88 -0.44
C ALA A 4 6.38 37.43 -1.39
N SER A 5 6.66 36.49 -2.30
CA SER A 5 5.63 35.88 -3.12
C SER A 5 4.56 35.29 -2.20
N ALA A 6 3.29 35.45 -2.56
CA ALA A 6 2.20 34.79 -1.86
C ALA A 6 2.42 33.27 -1.84
N PRO A 7 2.10 32.57 -0.74
CA PRO A 7 2.21 31.12 -0.69
C PRO A 7 1.36 30.49 -1.81
N SER A 8 1.96 29.61 -2.61
CA SER A 8 1.25 28.84 -3.63
C SER A 8 0.58 27.62 -3.00
N ILE A 9 -0.63 27.29 -3.43
CA ILE A 9 -1.29 26.03 -3.06
C ILE A 9 -0.64 24.93 -3.89
N GLN A 10 0.08 24.02 -3.24
CA GLN A 10 0.68 22.86 -3.91
C GLN A 10 -0.40 21.82 -4.23
N THR A 11 -0.23 21.14 -5.37
CA THR A 11 -1.15 20.14 -5.90
C THR A 11 -0.51 18.74 -5.90
N THR A 12 -1.30 17.75 -5.50
CA THR A 12 -0.90 16.34 -5.43
C THR A 12 -2.13 15.42 -5.51
N HIS A 13 -1.95 14.12 -5.35
CA HIS A 13 -3.00 13.11 -5.27
C HIS A 13 -2.66 12.06 -4.21
N VAL A 14 -3.54 11.06 -4.01
CA VAL A 14 -3.39 10.09 -2.90
C VAL A 14 -2.43 8.94 -3.17
N GLY A 15 -2.10 8.63 -4.43
CA GLY A 15 -1.07 7.63 -4.75
C GLY A 15 -1.40 6.90 -6.04
N SER A 16 -2.09 5.77 -5.93
CA SER A 16 -2.48 4.94 -7.08
C SER A 16 -3.18 5.70 -8.21
N LEU A 17 -2.81 5.35 -9.45
CA LEU A 17 -3.41 5.89 -10.68
C LEU A 17 -3.90 4.74 -11.61
N PRO A 18 -4.87 5.01 -12.51
CA PRO A 18 -5.43 3.97 -13.37
C PRO A 18 -4.37 3.24 -14.21
N ARG A 19 -4.27 1.92 -14.03
CA ARG A 19 -3.36 1.05 -14.79
C ARG A 19 -3.86 0.80 -16.22
N SER A 20 -2.97 0.47 -17.14
CA SER A 20 -3.36 0.03 -18.49
C SER A 20 -4.05 -1.35 -18.44
N PRO A 21 -4.92 -1.71 -19.39
CA PRO A 21 -5.49 -3.06 -19.47
C PRO A 21 -4.42 -4.15 -19.47
N ARG A 22 -3.35 -3.95 -20.24
CA ARG A 22 -2.20 -4.87 -20.30
C ARG A 22 -1.52 -5.06 -18.95
N LEU A 23 -1.31 -3.99 -18.18
CA LEU A 23 -0.69 -4.08 -16.87
C LEU A 23 -1.61 -4.76 -15.86
N ARG A 24 -2.93 -4.51 -15.92
CA ARG A 24 -3.90 -5.24 -15.10
C ARG A 24 -3.84 -6.74 -15.38
N GLU A 25 -3.87 -7.16 -16.64
CA GLU A 25 -3.76 -8.57 -17.04
C GLU A 25 -2.48 -9.24 -16.51
N LEU A 26 -1.36 -8.52 -16.49
CA LEU A 26 -0.09 -9.05 -15.99
C LEU A 26 -0.04 -9.11 -14.45
N LEU A 27 -0.74 -8.21 -13.76
CA LEU A 27 -0.87 -8.20 -12.30
C LEU A 27 -1.85 -9.27 -11.80
N THR A 28 -2.91 -9.57 -12.56
CA THR A 28 -3.95 -10.55 -12.20
C THR A 28 -3.75 -11.91 -12.89
N GLY A 29 -2.70 -12.07 -13.70
CA GLY A 29 -2.42 -13.31 -14.42
C GLY A 29 -1.82 -14.37 -13.48
N ASP A 30 -2.50 -15.51 -13.33
CA ASP A 30 -2.32 -16.60 -12.35
C ASP A 30 -2.49 -16.18 -10.87
N ASP A 31 -3.75 -15.99 -10.46
CA ASP A 31 -4.24 -15.71 -9.09
C ASP A 31 -3.85 -16.75 -8.01
N THR A 32 -3.05 -17.78 -8.33
CA THR A 32 -2.68 -18.85 -7.38
C THR A 32 -1.30 -18.70 -6.78
N ASP A 33 -0.50 -17.73 -7.22
CA ASP A 33 0.88 -17.55 -6.73
C ASP A 33 1.13 -16.11 -6.28
N THR A 34 0.78 -15.85 -5.00
CA THR A 34 1.11 -14.61 -4.27
C THR A 34 2.60 -14.36 -4.15
N ASN A 35 3.44 -15.28 -4.64
CA ASN A 35 4.88 -15.27 -4.56
C ASN A 35 5.56 -15.16 -5.94
N LYS A 36 4.87 -14.60 -6.96
CA LYS A 36 5.44 -14.24 -8.28
C LYS A 36 6.55 -13.18 -8.16
N THR A 37 7.67 -13.63 -7.62
CA THR A 37 8.96 -12.95 -7.61
C THR A 37 9.64 -13.04 -8.98
N ASP A 38 9.17 -13.93 -9.87
CA ASP A 38 9.56 -13.97 -11.28
C ASP A 38 8.80 -12.92 -12.10
N THR A 39 9.26 -11.70 -11.92
CA THR A 39 8.94 -10.56 -12.75
C THR A 39 9.40 -10.84 -14.20
N THR A 40 8.48 -11.26 -15.06
CA THR A 40 8.80 -11.47 -16.47
C THR A 40 9.28 -10.17 -17.12
N ALA A 41 10.14 -10.26 -18.15
CA ALA A 41 10.56 -9.08 -18.91
C ALA A 41 9.36 -8.28 -19.46
N ALA A 42 8.26 -8.97 -19.80
CA ALA A 42 7.01 -8.35 -20.23
C ALA A 42 6.32 -7.54 -19.11
N PHE A 43 6.43 -7.97 -17.85
CA PHE A 43 5.91 -7.22 -16.71
C PHE A 43 6.73 -5.96 -16.45
N GLU A 44 8.06 -6.03 -16.44
CA GLU A 44 8.89 -4.82 -16.25
C GLU A 44 8.70 -3.81 -17.38
N GLU A 45 8.58 -4.27 -18.62
CA GLU A 45 8.30 -3.39 -19.76
C GLU A 45 6.94 -2.70 -19.60
N ALA A 46 5.91 -3.45 -19.18
CA ALA A 46 4.57 -2.90 -18.96
C ALA A 46 4.55 -1.88 -17.81
N VAL A 47 5.21 -2.19 -16.69
CA VAL A 47 5.34 -1.26 -15.55
C VAL A 47 6.11 -0.02 -15.96
N THR A 48 7.27 -0.17 -16.61
CA THR A 48 8.09 0.97 -17.07
C THR A 48 7.29 1.89 -17.98
N THR A 49 6.56 1.31 -18.95
CA THR A 49 5.70 2.08 -19.86
C THR A 49 4.58 2.81 -19.11
N ALA A 50 3.97 2.14 -18.14
CA ALA A 50 2.89 2.72 -17.35
C ALA A 50 3.37 3.87 -16.45
N VAL A 51 4.49 3.68 -15.72
CA VAL A 51 5.10 4.72 -14.87
C VAL A 51 5.47 5.95 -15.72
N ARG A 52 6.15 5.75 -16.85
CA ARG A 52 6.47 6.85 -17.78
C ARG A 52 5.23 7.60 -18.25
N THR A 53 4.17 6.87 -18.60
CA THR A 53 2.91 7.47 -19.05
C THR A 53 2.26 8.32 -17.95
N VAL A 54 2.20 7.82 -16.71
CA VAL A 54 1.56 8.58 -15.63
C VAL A 54 2.43 9.76 -15.19
N VAL A 55 3.76 9.62 -15.13
CA VAL A 55 4.70 10.70 -14.82
C VAL A 55 4.59 11.83 -15.86
N GLY A 56 4.61 11.49 -17.15
CA GLY A 56 4.45 12.48 -18.22
C GLY A 56 3.11 13.22 -18.15
N ARG A 57 2.01 12.51 -17.82
CA ARG A 57 0.69 13.13 -17.63
C ARG A 57 0.62 14.05 -16.43
N GLN A 58 1.17 13.62 -15.29
CA GLN A 58 1.24 14.43 -14.07
C GLN A 58 2.00 15.74 -14.30
N ALA A 59 3.11 15.68 -15.04
CA ALA A 59 3.87 16.87 -15.42
C ALA A 59 3.08 17.76 -16.39
N ALA A 60 2.41 17.18 -17.39
CA ALA A 60 1.64 17.92 -18.38
C ALA A 60 0.45 18.70 -17.78
N ILE A 61 -0.15 18.18 -16.71
CA ILE A 61 -1.23 18.88 -15.98
C ILE A 61 -0.71 19.83 -14.90
N GLY A 62 0.60 19.83 -14.62
CA GLY A 62 1.24 20.75 -13.69
C GLY A 62 1.09 20.37 -12.22
N LEU A 63 1.11 19.08 -11.86
CA LEU A 63 1.18 18.68 -10.45
C LEU A 63 2.52 19.11 -9.82
N ASP A 64 2.47 19.52 -8.56
CA ASP A 64 3.66 19.95 -7.81
C ASP A 64 4.38 18.77 -7.14
N ILE A 65 3.61 17.82 -6.60
CA ILE A 65 4.14 16.67 -5.84
C ILE A 65 3.51 15.40 -6.42
N ALA A 66 4.35 14.53 -6.98
CA ALA A 66 3.94 13.37 -7.76
C ALA A 66 4.57 12.06 -7.26
N ASN A 67 3.97 10.92 -7.62
CA ASN A 67 4.59 9.60 -7.44
C ASN A 67 4.51 8.79 -8.76
N ASP A 68 4.92 7.53 -8.70
CA ASP A 68 4.94 6.60 -9.84
C ASP A 68 3.54 6.03 -10.21
N GLY A 69 2.49 6.43 -9.51
CA GLY A 69 1.12 5.96 -9.66
C GLY A 69 0.89 4.54 -9.11
N GLU A 70 1.79 3.98 -8.30
CA GLU A 70 1.74 2.61 -7.77
C GLU A 70 1.55 1.55 -8.87
N GLN A 71 2.15 1.78 -10.04
CA GLN A 71 1.87 0.95 -11.22
C GLN A 71 2.37 -0.49 -11.05
N SER A 72 3.42 -0.73 -10.25
CA SER A 72 3.97 -2.06 -9.97
C SER A 72 3.21 -2.87 -8.94
N ARG A 73 2.39 -2.25 -8.09
CA ARG A 73 1.77 -2.92 -6.95
C ARG A 73 0.48 -3.62 -7.35
N VAL A 74 0.28 -4.84 -6.84
CA VAL A 74 -1.01 -5.53 -6.93
C VAL A 74 -2.01 -4.93 -5.94
N ALA A 75 -1.57 -4.72 -4.69
CA ALA A 75 -2.37 -4.14 -3.60
C ALA A 75 -1.50 -3.26 -2.71
N TYR A 76 -2.04 -2.13 -2.22
CA TYR A 76 -1.26 -1.19 -1.39
C TYR A 76 -0.90 -1.75 0.00
N SER A 77 -1.72 -2.67 0.53
CA SER A 77 -1.66 -3.11 1.92
C SER A 77 -0.84 -4.37 2.16
N VAL A 78 -0.87 -5.34 1.24
CA VAL A 78 -0.19 -6.64 1.41
C VAL A 78 1.07 -6.78 0.58
N ASP A 79 1.37 -5.86 -0.34
CA ASP A 79 2.59 -5.94 -1.14
C ASP A 79 3.86 -5.93 -0.27
N ALA A 80 3.84 -5.16 0.82
CA ALA A 80 4.93 -5.13 1.80
C ALA A 80 5.26 -6.50 2.40
N THR A 81 4.26 -7.38 2.57
CA THR A 81 4.47 -8.71 3.19
C THR A 81 5.31 -9.62 2.32
N THR A 82 5.40 -9.38 1.01
CA THR A 82 6.27 -10.14 0.10
C THR A 82 7.76 -9.97 0.41
N ARG A 83 8.11 -8.96 1.21
CA ARG A 83 9.47 -8.64 1.64
C ARG A 83 9.70 -8.97 3.12
N LEU A 84 8.69 -9.53 3.79
CA LEU A 84 8.74 -9.94 5.19
C LEU A 84 8.85 -11.47 5.30
N SER A 85 9.61 -11.94 6.28
CA SER A 85 9.58 -13.35 6.69
C SER A 85 8.33 -13.66 7.51
N GLY A 86 8.16 -14.93 7.87
CA GLY A 86 7.10 -15.34 8.80
C GLY A 86 5.72 -15.51 8.18
N PHE A 87 5.48 -15.04 6.96
CA PHE A 87 4.22 -15.21 6.25
C PHE A 87 4.16 -16.51 5.45
N SER A 88 3.02 -17.20 5.54
CA SER A 88 2.69 -18.38 4.73
C SER A 88 1.93 -18.02 3.46
N ASN A 89 1.96 -18.91 2.47
CA ASN A 89 1.09 -18.86 1.29
C ASN A 89 -0.29 -19.45 1.66
N GLY A 90 -1.00 -18.76 2.53
CA GLY A 90 -2.33 -19.14 3.02
C GLY A 90 -3.45 -18.32 2.37
N THR A 91 -4.67 -18.86 2.42
CA THR A 91 -5.90 -18.09 2.23
C THR A 91 -6.69 -18.14 3.52
N VAL A 92 -7.30 -17.01 3.91
CA VAL A 92 -8.21 -16.95 5.05
C VAL A 92 -9.55 -16.40 4.56
N GLU A 93 -10.63 -16.89 5.15
CA GLU A 93 -11.98 -16.40 4.89
C GLU A 93 -12.17 -15.04 5.59
N ARG A 94 -12.72 -14.06 4.87
CA ARG A 94 -12.97 -12.71 5.41
C ARG A 94 -14.41 -12.33 5.21
N GLU A 95 -15.07 -11.93 6.29
CA GLU A 95 -16.41 -11.36 6.21
C GLU A 95 -16.42 -10.08 5.37
N TRP A 96 -17.53 -9.86 4.68
CA TRP A 96 -17.74 -8.66 3.89
C TRP A 96 -17.85 -7.40 4.77
N PRO A 97 -17.47 -6.22 4.23
CA PRO A 97 -17.78 -4.93 4.84
C PRO A 97 -19.25 -4.81 5.29
N ALA A 98 -19.49 -4.29 6.50
CA ALA A 98 -20.82 -4.23 7.09
C ALA A 98 -21.80 -3.30 6.34
N ASP A 99 -21.29 -2.37 5.53
CA ASP A 99 -22.11 -1.54 4.65
C ASP A 99 -22.70 -2.34 3.47
N LEU A 100 -22.06 -3.44 3.06
CA LEU A 100 -22.61 -4.35 2.05
C LEU A 100 -23.77 -5.19 2.58
N ASP A 101 -23.89 -5.39 3.90
CA ASP A 101 -25.06 -6.07 4.50
C ASP A 101 -26.37 -5.31 4.20
N ALA A 102 -26.29 -3.99 4.04
CA ALA A 102 -27.42 -3.15 3.67
C ALA A 102 -27.74 -3.18 2.16
N PHE A 103 -26.82 -3.69 1.32
CA PHE A 103 -26.93 -3.72 -0.14
C PHE A 103 -26.43 -5.06 -0.74
N PRO A 104 -27.08 -6.19 -0.41
CA PRO A 104 -26.59 -7.53 -0.78
C PRO A 104 -26.44 -7.72 -2.29
N ASP A 105 -27.37 -7.21 -3.10
CA ASP A 105 -27.32 -7.28 -4.57
C ASP A 105 -26.08 -6.55 -5.14
N TYR A 106 -25.64 -5.47 -4.49
CA TYR A 106 -24.42 -4.74 -4.87
C TYR A 106 -23.16 -5.48 -4.43
N GLY A 107 -23.18 -6.10 -3.23
CA GLY A 107 -22.10 -6.96 -2.75
C GLY A 107 -21.84 -8.13 -3.70
N GLU A 108 -22.89 -8.84 -4.11
CA GLU A 108 -22.79 -9.96 -5.06
C GLU A 108 -22.25 -9.51 -6.43
N ALA A 109 -22.65 -8.34 -6.93
CA ALA A 109 -22.14 -7.79 -8.18
C ALA A 109 -20.67 -7.34 -8.11
N LEU A 110 -20.21 -6.89 -6.94
CA LEU A 110 -18.85 -6.36 -6.73
C LEU A 110 -17.82 -7.47 -6.45
N LEU A 111 -18.22 -8.49 -5.68
CA LEU A 111 -17.32 -9.53 -5.16
C LEU A 111 -17.58 -10.92 -5.77
N GLY A 112 -18.64 -11.06 -6.56
CA GLY A 112 -19.06 -12.36 -7.11
C GLY A 112 -19.63 -13.28 -6.02
N ALA A 113 -19.72 -14.58 -6.34
CA ALA A 113 -20.20 -15.61 -5.42
C ALA A 113 -19.14 -16.08 -4.39
N SER A 114 -17.99 -15.41 -4.31
CA SER A 114 -16.91 -15.77 -3.40
C SER A 114 -16.99 -14.93 -2.14
N ASP A 115 -17.25 -15.58 -1.01
CA ASP A 115 -17.28 -14.95 0.31
C ASP A 115 -15.87 -14.69 0.87
N THR A 116 -14.81 -14.78 0.05
CA THR A 116 -13.42 -14.89 0.52
C THR A 116 -12.47 -14.02 -0.29
N ILE A 117 -11.69 -13.21 0.43
CA ILE A 117 -10.50 -12.53 -0.09
C ILE A 117 -9.31 -13.07 0.71
N GLY A 118 -8.51 -13.94 0.08
CA GLY A 118 -7.32 -14.50 0.70
C GLY A 118 -6.30 -13.43 1.07
N GLY A 119 -5.57 -13.65 2.17
CA GLY A 119 -4.47 -12.81 2.60
C GLY A 119 -3.42 -13.65 3.34
N PRO A 120 -2.16 -13.18 3.40
CA PRO A 120 -1.08 -13.95 4.00
C PRO A 120 -1.25 -14.07 5.52
N VAL A 121 -0.84 -15.21 6.07
CA VAL A 121 -0.93 -15.52 7.52
C VAL A 121 0.47 -15.58 8.11
N ALA A 122 0.73 -14.77 9.14
CA ALA A 122 1.95 -14.81 9.91
C ALA A 122 1.97 -16.05 10.83
N VAL A 123 2.85 -17.00 10.53
CA VAL A 123 3.04 -18.29 11.21
C VAL A 123 4.37 -18.38 11.96
N GLY A 124 5.17 -17.31 11.94
CA GLY A 124 6.45 -17.22 12.63
C GLY A 124 6.93 -15.76 12.79
N PRO A 125 8.17 -15.56 13.26
CA PRO A 125 8.75 -14.23 13.45
C PRO A 125 8.73 -13.40 12.16
N ILE A 126 8.42 -12.12 12.29
CA ILE A 126 8.29 -11.18 11.18
C ILE A 126 9.53 -10.30 11.14
N GLU A 127 10.34 -10.48 10.10
CA GLU A 127 11.56 -9.71 9.89
C GLU A 127 11.61 -9.22 8.45
N TYR A 128 12.22 -8.06 8.23
CA TYR A 128 12.46 -7.55 6.90
C TYR A 128 13.57 -8.35 6.20
N THR A 129 13.28 -8.97 5.06
CA THR A 129 14.19 -9.96 4.44
C THR A 129 14.95 -9.44 3.22
N ASP A 130 14.29 -8.70 2.33
CA ASP A 130 14.88 -8.25 1.07
C ASP A 130 14.38 -6.86 0.65
N SER A 131 15.33 -5.94 0.43
CA SER A 131 15.05 -4.58 -0.04
C SER A 131 15.15 -4.41 -1.55
N THR A 132 15.52 -5.46 -2.29
CA THR A 132 15.78 -5.40 -3.74
C THR A 132 14.53 -4.96 -4.50
N ALA A 133 13.38 -5.56 -4.20
CA ALA A 133 12.12 -5.23 -4.87
C ALA A 133 11.68 -3.78 -4.59
N LEU A 134 11.75 -3.33 -3.34
CA LEU A 134 11.44 -1.95 -2.96
C LEU A 134 12.40 -0.96 -3.62
N LYS A 135 13.72 -1.20 -3.56
CA LYS A 135 14.73 -0.33 -4.17
C LYS A 135 14.51 -0.17 -5.68
N ARG A 136 14.16 -1.26 -6.36
CA ARG A 136 13.76 -1.23 -7.77
C ARG A 136 12.50 -0.40 -7.98
N GLU A 137 11.51 -0.50 -7.11
CA GLU A 137 10.32 0.34 -7.18
C GLU A 137 10.65 1.83 -7.00
N LEU A 138 11.47 2.16 -6.00
CA LEU A 138 11.89 3.52 -5.69
C LEU A 138 12.70 4.19 -6.81
N THR A 139 13.33 3.41 -7.71
CA THR A 139 14.02 3.97 -8.89
C THR A 139 13.08 4.27 -10.06
N ARG A 140 11.87 3.71 -10.10
CA ARG A 140 10.94 3.86 -11.25
C ARG A 140 10.54 5.31 -11.50
N PHE A 141 10.21 6.05 -10.44
CA PHE A 141 9.86 7.47 -10.57
C PHE A 141 11.01 8.33 -11.11
N PRO A 142 12.21 8.35 -10.48
CA PRO A 142 13.32 9.15 -10.99
C PRO A 142 13.73 8.74 -12.41
N ASP A 143 13.76 7.44 -12.72
CA ASP A 143 14.08 6.95 -14.08
C ASP A 143 13.05 7.46 -15.10
N ALA A 144 11.76 7.43 -14.76
CA ALA A 144 10.70 7.95 -15.62
C ALA A 144 10.78 9.48 -15.80
N THR A 145 11.06 10.25 -14.74
CA THR A 145 11.24 11.71 -14.87
C THR A 145 12.40 12.06 -15.79
N ALA A 146 13.51 11.33 -15.70
CA ALA A 146 14.67 11.50 -16.58
C ALA A 146 14.34 11.11 -18.03
N ALA A 147 13.64 10.00 -18.23
CA ALA A 147 13.25 9.51 -19.56
C ALA A 147 12.25 10.44 -20.28
N GLU A 148 11.33 11.06 -19.55
CA GLU A 148 10.34 12.00 -20.09
C GLU A 148 10.87 13.45 -20.14
N GLY A 149 12.04 13.73 -19.55
CA GLY A 149 12.62 15.08 -19.52
C GLY A 149 11.79 16.07 -18.70
N VAL A 150 11.14 15.59 -17.63
CA VAL A 150 10.27 16.39 -16.76
C VAL A 150 10.82 16.48 -15.34
N SER A 151 10.36 17.45 -14.57
CA SER A 151 10.69 17.60 -13.15
C SER A 151 9.49 18.05 -12.34
N PHE A 152 9.52 17.75 -11.04
CA PHE A 152 8.49 18.12 -10.08
C PHE A 152 9.13 18.87 -8.90
N PRO A 153 8.45 19.87 -8.32
CA PRO A 153 8.86 20.49 -7.05
C PRO A 153 9.08 19.49 -5.92
N GLY A 154 8.29 18.41 -5.87
CA GLY A 154 8.43 17.34 -4.90
C GLY A 154 8.03 15.98 -5.45
N ARG A 155 8.40 14.94 -4.70
CA ARG A 155 7.92 13.58 -4.94
C ARG A 155 7.52 12.94 -3.61
N PHE A 156 6.56 12.03 -3.67
CA PHE A 156 6.15 11.24 -2.52
C PHE A 156 6.12 9.75 -2.88
N HIS A 157 6.09 8.91 -1.85
CA HIS A 157 5.95 7.48 -2.01
C HIS A 157 5.05 6.96 -0.88
N THR A 158 4.10 6.09 -1.22
CA THR A 158 3.12 5.56 -0.27
C THR A 158 3.63 4.28 0.36
N ALA A 159 3.38 4.10 1.66
CA ALA A 159 3.59 2.85 2.36
C ALA A 159 2.39 2.61 3.31
N PRO A 160 1.94 1.36 3.50
CA PRO A 160 0.85 1.07 4.42
C PRO A 160 1.28 1.29 5.87
N SER A 161 0.37 1.73 6.73
CA SER A 161 0.56 1.68 8.19
C SER A 161 0.63 0.24 8.69
N PRO A 162 1.21 -0.04 9.88
CA PRO A 162 1.17 -1.36 10.48
C PRO A 162 -0.27 -1.87 10.68
N GLY A 163 -1.18 -0.98 11.09
CA GLY A 163 -2.60 -1.29 11.24
C GLY A 163 -3.31 -1.58 9.91
N ALA A 164 -2.89 -0.95 8.82
CA ALA A 164 -3.36 -1.29 7.48
C ALA A 164 -2.89 -2.68 7.07
N VAL A 165 -1.62 -3.04 7.30
CA VAL A 165 -1.15 -4.42 7.04
C VAL A 165 -1.92 -5.42 7.88
N LEU A 166 -2.03 -5.19 9.20
CA LEU A 166 -2.81 -6.04 10.12
C LEU A 166 -4.24 -6.27 9.63
N ARG A 167 -4.90 -5.24 9.09
CA ARG A 167 -6.25 -5.38 8.54
C ARG A 167 -6.31 -6.36 7.37
N PHE A 168 -5.24 -6.49 6.61
CA PHE A 168 -5.20 -7.33 5.41
C PHE A 168 -4.43 -8.65 5.58
N THR A 169 -3.95 -8.95 6.77
CA THR A 169 -3.28 -10.21 7.12
C THR A 169 -3.89 -10.86 8.36
N GLU A 170 -3.49 -12.08 8.67
CA GLU A 170 -3.87 -12.79 9.89
C GLU A 170 -2.62 -13.33 10.58
N THR A 171 -2.75 -13.83 11.82
CA THR A 171 -1.63 -14.46 12.52
C THR A 171 -2.03 -15.67 13.36
N ASP A 172 -1.24 -16.74 13.21
CA ASP A 172 -1.22 -17.92 14.09
C ASP A 172 0.00 -17.90 15.04
N HIS A 173 0.82 -16.85 14.97
CA HIS A 173 2.06 -16.70 15.75
C HIS A 173 1.87 -15.87 17.02
N HIS A 174 0.98 -14.86 16.98
CA HIS A 174 0.80 -13.91 18.08
C HIS A 174 -0.47 -14.19 18.87
N ASP A 175 -0.38 -14.06 20.19
CA ASP A 175 -1.53 -14.25 21.10
C ASP A 175 -2.50 -13.06 21.10
N THR A 176 -2.07 -11.88 20.63
CA THR A 176 -2.88 -10.66 20.63
C THR A 176 -2.67 -9.82 19.38
N PRO A 177 -3.70 -9.09 18.91
CA PRO A 177 -3.54 -8.11 17.82
C PRO A 177 -2.54 -6.99 18.13
N GLU A 178 -2.38 -6.64 19.41
CA GLU A 178 -1.41 -5.64 19.86
C GLU A 178 0.02 -6.13 19.64
N ALA A 179 0.36 -7.34 20.11
CA ALA A 179 1.67 -7.92 19.84
C ALA A 179 1.95 -7.99 18.32
N TYR A 180 0.93 -8.39 17.54
CA TYR A 180 1.07 -8.49 16.09
C TYR A 180 1.34 -7.14 15.40
N VAL A 181 0.62 -6.07 15.76
CA VAL A 181 0.80 -4.76 15.12
C VAL A 181 2.17 -4.14 15.44
N PHE A 182 2.73 -4.42 16.62
CA PHE A 182 4.08 -3.97 16.97
C PHE A 182 5.17 -4.75 16.23
N ASP A 183 5.04 -6.07 16.06
CA ASP A 183 5.98 -6.84 15.23
C ASP A 183 5.93 -6.40 13.75
N LEU A 184 4.73 -6.06 13.24
CA LEU A 184 4.59 -5.44 11.92
C LEU A 184 5.26 -4.07 11.85
N ALA A 185 5.13 -3.24 12.90
CA ALA A 185 5.74 -1.92 12.97
C ALA A 185 7.28 -2.01 12.91
N ASP A 186 7.87 -2.89 13.70
CA ASP A 186 9.33 -3.10 13.72
C ASP A 186 9.86 -3.55 12.35
N ALA A 187 9.13 -4.41 11.65
CA ALA A 187 9.51 -4.84 10.32
C ALA A 187 9.34 -3.73 9.26
N LEU A 188 8.25 -2.95 9.34
CA LEU A 188 7.96 -1.85 8.40
C LEU A 188 8.85 -0.63 8.60
N ALA A 189 9.47 -0.44 9.77
CA ALA A 189 10.46 0.61 10.00
C ALA A 189 11.54 0.63 8.90
N THR A 190 11.99 -0.56 8.47
CA THR A 190 12.98 -0.69 7.40
C THR A 190 12.47 -0.15 6.05
N GLU A 191 11.20 -0.38 5.69
CA GLU A 191 10.58 0.21 4.50
C GLU A 191 10.58 1.74 4.58
N TYR A 192 10.13 2.26 5.73
CA TYR A 192 9.97 3.68 5.96
C TYR A 192 11.31 4.42 5.86
N GLU A 193 12.35 3.86 6.48
CA GLU A 193 13.73 4.37 6.39
C GLU A 193 14.22 4.37 4.94
N LEU A 194 14.09 3.26 4.21
CA LEU A 194 14.54 3.15 2.82
C LEU A 194 13.84 4.15 1.90
N VAL A 195 12.53 4.40 2.11
CA VAL A 195 11.78 5.42 1.37
C VAL A 195 12.30 6.82 1.72
N ALA A 196 12.47 7.11 3.01
CA ALA A 196 12.94 8.40 3.50
C ALA A 196 14.35 8.74 3.00
N GLU A 197 15.25 7.74 2.91
CA GLU A 197 16.62 7.87 2.37
C GLU A 197 16.64 8.35 0.91
N THR A 198 15.57 8.11 0.14
CA THR A 198 15.46 8.64 -1.22
C THR A 198 15.26 10.16 -1.26
N GLY A 199 14.86 10.79 -0.14
CA GLY A 199 14.44 12.18 -0.10
C GLY A 199 13.04 12.43 -0.65
N ALA A 200 12.26 11.38 -0.94
CA ALA A 200 10.83 11.50 -1.16
C ALA A 200 10.09 11.80 0.15
N THR A 201 8.94 12.45 0.07
CA THR A 201 7.99 12.49 1.19
C THR A 201 7.41 11.09 1.38
N LEU A 202 7.67 10.46 2.53
CA LEU A 202 6.97 9.23 2.94
C LEU A 202 5.52 9.58 3.30
N GLN A 203 4.57 8.99 2.58
CA GLN A 203 3.15 9.05 2.92
C GLN A 203 2.73 7.70 3.52
N ILE A 204 2.23 7.73 4.76
CA ILE A 204 1.68 6.54 5.41
C ILE A 204 0.18 6.45 5.15
N ASP A 205 -0.23 5.40 4.47
CA ASP A 205 -1.63 5.09 4.22
C ASP A 205 -2.20 4.32 5.42
N ALA A 206 -2.97 5.04 6.25
CA ALA A 206 -3.57 4.51 7.49
C ALA A 206 -5.11 4.56 7.49
N PRO A 207 -5.80 3.96 6.49
CA PRO A 207 -7.26 3.95 6.47
C PRO A 207 -7.86 3.16 7.65
N ASP A 208 -7.08 2.27 8.26
CA ASP A 208 -7.45 1.49 9.45
C ASP A 208 -7.87 2.39 10.63
N LEU A 209 -7.29 3.59 10.76
CA LEU A 209 -7.58 4.52 11.86
C LEU A 209 -9.00 5.10 11.84
N LEU A 210 -9.73 4.94 10.73
CA LEU A 210 -11.12 5.38 10.62
C LEU A 210 -12.02 4.28 10.05
N ALA A 211 -11.66 3.74 8.87
CA ALA A 211 -12.45 2.72 8.20
C ALA A 211 -12.45 1.39 8.97
N GLY A 212 -11.49 1.17 9.86
CA GLY A 212 -11.49 0.02 10.77
C GLY A 212 -12.78 -0.10 11.57
N PHE A 213 -13.41 1.02 11.94
CA PHE A 213 -14.64 1.03 12.74
C PHE A 213 -15.84 0.39 12.01
N THR A 214 -15.96 0.59 10.70
CA THR A 214 -17.09 0.07 9.91
C THR A 214 -16.80 -1.28 9.28
N LEU A 215 -15.57 -1.77 9.40
CA LEU A 215 -15.07 -2.95 8.70
C LEU A 215 -14.67 -4.03 9.69
N THR A 216 -13.56 -3.83 10.40
CA THR A 216 -12.93 -4.85 11.26
C THR A 216 -13.50 -4.83 12.69
N TYR A 217 -13.84 -3.65 13.19
CA TYR A 217 -14.26 -3.43 14.57
C TYR A 217 -15.71 -2.95 14.64
N LYS A 218 -16.59 -3.50 13.79
CA LYS A 218 -18.01 -3.09 13.66
C LYS A 218 -18.82 -3.24 14.95
N ASP A 219 -18.41 -4.15 15.82
CA ASP A 219 -19.06 -4.44 17.10
C ASP A 219 -18.46 -3.65 18.28
N ASP A 220 -17.38 -2.89 18.06
CA ASP A 220 -16.78 -2.05 19.11
C ASP A 220 -17.66 -0.83 19.40
N SER A 221 -17.70 -0.41 20.66
CA SER A 221 -18.11 0.95 20.99
C SER A 221 -17.08 1.97 20.51
N VAL A 222 -17.49 3.22 20.33
CA VAL A 222 -16.56 4.31 19.97
C VAL A 222 -15.39 4.44 20.97
N ALA A 223 -15.61 4.13 22.25
CA ALA A 223 -14.55 4.15 23.26
C ALA A 223 -13.52 3.04 23.02
N GLN A 224 -13.98 1.81 22.78
CA GLN A 224 -13.10 0.67 22.46
C GLN A 224 -12.34 0.90 21.16
N PHE A 225 -13.00 1.40 20.11
CA PHE A 225 -12.32 1.69 18.85
C PHE A 225 -11.26 2.79 19.00
N ARG A 226 -11.48 3.80 19.87
CA ARG A 226 -10.46 4.81 20.17
C ARG A 226 -9.23 4.21 20.87
N GLU A 227 -9.42 3.21 21.73
CA GLU A 227 -8.31 2.47 22.34
C GLU A 227 -7.51 1.71 21.27
N ARG A 228 -8.19 1.04 20.32
CA ARG A 228 -7.53 0.39 19.16
C ARG A 228 -6.73 1.39 18.32
N VAL A 229 -7.33 2.53 17.98
CA VAL A 229 -6.67 3.61 17.23
C VAL A 229 -5.45 4.15 17.97
N ALA A 230 -5.52 4.29 19.30
CA ALA A 230 -4.37 4.71 20.09
C ALA A 230 -3.21 3.70 19.97
N THR A 231 -3.48 2.40 20.10
CA THR A 231 -2.47 1.34 19.89
C THR A 231 -1.86 1.38 18.50
N HIS A 232 -2.67 1.55 17.44
CA HIS A 232 -2.15 1.61 16.06
C HIS A 232 -1.28 2.86 15.83
N VAL A 233 -1.64 3.99 16.43
CA VAL A 233 -0.82 5.22 16.38
C VAL A 233 0.47 5.04 17.17
N GLU A 234 0.46 4.36 18.31
CA GLU A 234 1.67 4.02 19.07
C GLU A 234 2.61 3.12 18.27
N ALA A 235 2.10 2.06 17.67
CA ALA A 235 2.87 1.19 16.79
C ALA A 235 3.45 1.96 15.58
N LEU A 236 2.65 2.82 14.94
CA LEU A 236 3.13 3.65 13.84
C LEU A 236 4.22 4.65 14.25
N ASN A 237 4.15 5.21 15.47
CA ASN A 237 5.17 6.14 15.97
C ASN A 237 6.48 5.42 16.37
N GLN A 238 6.43 4.10 16.60
CA GLN A 238 7.61 3.29 16.90
C GLN A 238 8.39 2.93 15.63
N ALA A 239 7.68 2.71 14.51
CA ALA A 239 8.26 2.42 13.20
C ALA A 239 8.98 3.63 12.58
#